data_AF-A0A812P1B5-F1
#
_entry.id   AF-A0A812P1B5-F1
#
_cell.length_a   1.000
_cell.length_b   1.000
_cell.length_c   1.000
_cell.angle_alpha   90.00
_cell.angle_beta   90.00
_cell.angle_gamma   90.00
#
_symmetry.space_group_name_H-M   'P 1'
#
loop_
_entity.id
_entity.type
_entity.pdbx_description
1 polymer ?
#
loop_
_entity_poly.entity_id
_entity_poly.type
_entity_poly.pdbx_seq_one_letter_code
_entity_poly.pdbx_strand_id
1 'polypeptide(L)'
;MARTVLSCQTPSTVAQQLSELLQCFPAAAIGGIQWKTLLSKYEERYSTRLDIFGLGHTSPLAATTTLLWDVLRLVDTEDGDNPIVAVEDSVALVPKPGSAASWPSLYQVLCNVLREHGTVQEEDGQQAILVSQLKPLLQRYWHSTFDEGSLGYLTEEGSAVKMKKMKHLLQALLRWRSQRLAWQSYGGRSGRNMDEALSQELELLPSKRHNDLLLRFAGPAPVAEKPWAALGQVLPCTGEEEEVGDALSPEVSTVASTTSSAVQEELAALRAENEKLRSRNSALEKSARDQDSVLEAQLPENLFDNPYEPPPQVWHGGWSSASSPTASTVARSTFSGSDGTPMGSGCVTPVQLAPVGQAITLVPMGWFAMGDRGLIPCGLVQQARAVFEQHTAIPNWFMQQ
;
A
#
# COMPACT_ATOMS: atom_id res chain seq x y z
N MET A 1 24.91 0.83 35.78
CA MET A 1 24.80 -0.19 34.73
C MET A 1 23.34 -0.61 34.64
N ALA A 2 22.57 -0.02 33.73
CA ALA A 2 21.18 -0.44 33.51
C ALA A 2 21.19 -1.78 32.78
N ARG A 3 20.66 -2.84 33.41
CA ARG A 3 20.39 -4.10 32.72
C ARG A 3 19.23 -3.85 31.77
N THR A 4 19.53 -3.69 30.48
CA THR A 4 18.52 -3.74 29.43
C THR A 4 17.92 -5.13 29.46
N VAL A 5 16.69 -5.26 29.97
CA VAL A 5 15.94 -6.51 29.90
C VAL A 5 15.63 -6.71 28.41
N LEU A 6 16.40 -7.58 27.76
CA LEU A 6 16.13 -8.01 26.39
C LEU A 6 14.82 -8.80 26.44
N SER A 7 13.73 -8.18 25.97
CA SER A 7 12.49 -8.91 25.73
C SER A 7 12.79 -10.00 24.70
N CYS A 8 12.63 -11.26 25.11
CA CYS A 8 12.80 -12.40 24.21
C CYS A 8 11.64 -12.37 23.20
N GLN A 9 11.88 -11.78 22.03
CA GLN A 9 10.92 -11.78 20.93
C GLN A 9 10.86 -13.20 20.35
N THR A 10 9.65 -13.71 20.10
CA THR A 10 9.49 -15.00 19.44
C THR A 10 9.85 -14.87 17.96
N PRO A 11 10.47 -15.91 17.33
CA PRO A 11 10.80 -15.86 15.90
C PRO A 11 9.60 -15.56 15.00
N SER A 12 8.40 -16.02 15.38
CA SER A 12 7.15 -15.72 14.67
C SER A 12 6.77 -14.24 14.72
N THR A 13 6.97 -13.57 15.85
CA THR A 13 6.72 -12.12 15.97
C THR A 13 7.68 -11.33 15.09
N VAL A 14 8.96 -11.72 15.10
CA VAL A 14 10.00 -11.11 14.25
C VAL A 14 9.66 -11.28 12.76
N ALA A 15 9.31 -12.50 12.35
CA ALA A 15 8.90 -12.82 10.99
C ALA A 15 7.71 -11.96 10.53
N GLN A 16 6.66 -11.87 11.36
CA GLN A 16 5.49 -11.03 11.07
C GLN A 16 5.88 -9.56 10.91
N GLN A 17 6.67 -9.01 11.85
CA GLN A 17 7.10 -7.61 11.83
C GLN A 17 7.97 -7.28 10.61
N LEU A 18 8.89 -8.16 10.25
CA LEU A 18 9.70 -8.02 9.03
C LEU A 18 8.84 -8.09 7.77
N SER A 19 7.84 -8.98 7.73
CA SER A 19 6.91 -9.10 6.61
C SER A 19 6.03 -7.86 6.44
N GLU A 20 5.49 -7.33 7.54
CA GLU A 20 4.74 -6.06 7.55
C GLU A 20 5.61 -4.89 7.09
N LEU A 21 6.87 -4.85 7.55
CA LEU A 21 7.81 -3.80 7.18
C LEU A 21 8.22 -3.90 5.71
N LEU A 22 8.52 -5.10 5.20
CA LEU A 22 8.81 -5.36 3.78
C LEU A 22 7.65 -4.89 2.89
N GLN A 23 6.42 -5.11 3.34
CA GLN A 23 5.19 -4.66 2.69
C GLN A 23 5.02 -3.13 2.65
N CYS A 24 5.82 -2.36 3.39
CA CYS A 24 5.86 -0.89 3.29
C CYS A 24 6.75 -0.39 2.14
N PHE A 25 7.52 -1.25 1.48
CA PHE A 25 8.41 -0.87 0.36
C PHE A 25 7.78 -1.23 -0.98
N PRO A 26 7.50 -0.27 -1.87
CA PRO A 26 7.02 -0.57 -3.22
C PRO A 26 8.12 -1.25 -4.05
N ALA A 27 9.39 -0.92 -3.77
CA ALA A 27 10.56 -1.55 -4.38
C ALA A 27 10.61 -3.06 -4.15
N ALA A 28 10.03 -3.56 -3.05
CA ALA A 28 9.94 -4.99 -2.77
C ALA A 28 9.08 -5.74 -3.81
N ALA A 29 8.11 -5.07 -4.46
CA ALA A 29 7.35 -5.62 -5.58
C ALA A 29 7.94 -5.25 -6.96
N ILE A 30 9.02 -4.45 -7.01
CA ILE A 30 9.72 -4.08 -8.24
C ILE A 30 10.90 -5.03 -8.46
N GLY A 31 12.02 -4.79 -7.77
CA GLY A 31 13.28 -5.53 -7.88
C GLY A 31 13.83 -6.00 -6.54
N GLY A 32 13.10 -5.77 -5.45
CA GLY A 32 13.52 -6.08 -4.10
C GLY A 32 14.17 -4.89 -3.38
N ILE A 33 14.51 -5.12 -2.12
CA ILE A 33 15.23 -4.18 -1.24
C ILE A 33 16.42 -4.90 -0.62
N GLN A 34 17.44 -4.15 -0.24
CA GLN A 34 18.58 -4.74 0.47
C GLN A 34 18.20 -5.12 1.89
N TRP A 35 18.68 -6.28 2.35
CA TRP A 35 18.46 -6.77 3.72
C TRP A 35 18.91 -5.76 4.78
N LYS A 36 20.07 -5.10 4.60
CA LYS A 36 20.57 -4.06 5.53
C LYS A 36 19.60 -2.88 5.69
N THR A 37 18.94 -2.46 4.61
CA THR A 37 17.91 -1.40 4.68
C THR A 37 16.72 -1.88 5.50
N LEU A 38 16.25 -3.11 5.27
CA LEU A 38 15.13 -3.69 6.01
C LEU A 38 15.45 -3.79 7.51
N LEU A 39 16.66 -4.25 7.87
CA LEU A 39 17.11 -4.32 9.26
C LEU A 39 17.21 -2.95 9.92
N SER A 40 17.78 -1.96 9.22
CA SER A 40 17.88 -0.58 9.72
C SER A 40 16.50 -0.02 10.05
N LYS A 41 15.52 -0.23 9.17
CA LYS A 41 14.14 0.21 9.39
C LYS A 41 13.40 -0.60 10.45
N TYR A 42 13.74 -1.87 10.62
CA TYR A 42 13.24 -2.70 11.71
C TYR A 42 13.71 -2.15 13.05
N GLU A 43 15.01 -1.86 13.19
CA GLU A 43 15.58 -1.30 14.41
C GLU A 43 14.99 0.07 14.74
N GLU A 44 14.82 0.93 13.73
CA GLU A 44 14.16 2.23 13.89
C GLU A 44 12.70 2.09 14.37
N ARG A 45 11.92 1.20 13.75
CA ARG A 45 10.49 1.05 14.05
C ARG A 45 10.21 0.35 15.38
N TYR A 46 10.99 -0.65 15.73
CA TYR A 46 10.76 -1.50 16.92
C TYR A 46 11.73 -1.21 18.06
N SER A 47 12.63 -0.24 17.90
CA SER A 47 13.67 0.13 18.89
C SER A 47 14.46 -1.07 19.41
N THR A 48 14.59 -2.10 18.58
CA THR A 48 15.18 -3.40 18.93
C THR A 48 16.07 -3.85 17.78
N ARG A 49 17.35 -4.08 18.06
CA ARG A 49 18.29 -4.62 17.09
C ARG A 49 17.98 -6.09 16.86
N LEU A 50 17.86 -6.49 15.60
CA LEU A 50 17.64 -7.89 15.25
C LEU A 50 18.93 -8.69 15.44
N ASP A 51 18.95 -9.57 16.42
CA ASP A 51 20.06 -10.51 16.64
C ASP A 51 19.80 -11.82 15.87
N ILE A 52 20.36 -11.90 14.67
CA ILE A 52 20.21 -13.04 13.77
C ILE A 52 20.84 -14.31 14.37
N PHE A 53 21.97 -14.19 15.07
CA PHE A 53 22.65 -15.31 15.70
C PHE A 53 21.90 -15.78 16.94
N GLY A 54 21.34 -14.85 17.72
CA GLY A 54 20.45 -15.15 18.84
C GLY A 54 19.19 -15.91 18.44
N LEU A 55 18.72 -15.72 17.20
CA LEU A 55 17.61 -16.48 16.60
C LEU A 55 18.04 -17.85 16.03
N GLY A 56 19.34 -18.19 16.10
CA GLY A 56 19.86 -19.48 15.65
C GLY A 56 20.25 -19.54 14.18
N HIS A 57 20.34 -18.40 13.48
CA HIS A 57 20.76 -18.36 12.08
C HIS A 57 22.25 -18.03 11.97
N THR A 58 22.91 -18.65 10.99
CA THR A 58 24.36 -18.50 10.76
C THR A 58 24.72 -17.37 9.80
N SER A 59 23.76 -16.87 9.01
CA SER A 59 23.96 -15.78 8.06
C SER A 59 22.67 -14.98 7.83
N PRO A 60 22.76 -13.73 7.33
CA PRO A 60 21.61 -12.94 6.90
C PRO A 60 20.73 -13.64 5.86
N LEU A 61 21.36 -14.31 4.89
CA LEU A 61 20.63 -15.11 3.89
C LEU A 61 19.81 -16.24 4.53
N ALA A 62 20.40 -17.00 5.47
CA ALA A 62 19.69 -18.08 6.17
C ALA A 62 18.54 -17.56 7.05
N ALA A 63 18.72 -16.39 7.67
CA ALA A 63 17.69 -15.74 8.45
C ALA A 63 16.53 -15.29 7.56
N THR A 64 16.84 -14.66 6.44
CA THR A 64 15.86 -14.18 5.46
C THR A 64 15.01 -15.34 4.92
N THR A 65 15.65 -16.43 4.49
CA THR A 65 14.93 -17.59 3.95
C THR A 65 14.04 -18.27 4.97
N THR A 66 14.45 -18.29 6.25
CA THR A 66 13.67 -18.94 7.30
C THR A 66 12.55 -18.06 7.82
N LEU A 67 12.82 -16.77 8.07
CA LEU A 67 11.87 -15.84 8.69
C LEU A 67 10.79 -15.35 7.72
N LEU A 68 11.08 -15.27 6.42
CA LEU A 68 10.17 -14.67 5.43
C LEU A 68 9.70 -15.65 4.34
N TRP A 69 9.88 -16.95 4.56
CA TRP A 69 9.66 -17.99 3.55
C TRP A 69 8.29 -17.92 2.83
N ASP A 70 7.23 -17.53 3.55
CA ASP A 70 5.85 -17.42 3.05
C ASP A 70 5.56 -16.19 2.17
N VAL A 71 6.41 -15.16 2.24
CA VAL A 71 6.11 -13.84 1.67
C VAL A 71 7.17 -13.39 0.67
N LEU A 72 8.33 -14.04 0.68
CA LEU A 72 9.54 -13.53 0.05
C LEU A 72 10.00 -14.38 -1.13
N ARG A 73 10.50 -13.68 -2.14
CA ARG A 73 11.41 -14.24 -3.16
C ARG A 73 12.79 -13.57 -3.03
N LEU A 74 13.84 -14.37 -3.13
CA LEU A 74 15.21 -13.87 -3.20
C LEU A 74 15.51 -13.42 -4.64
N VAL A 75 15.93 -12.17 -4.81
CA VAL A 75 16.25 -11.61 -6.13
C VAL A 75 17.74 -11.76 -6.42
N ASP A 76 18.57 -11.44 -5.43
CA ASP A 76 20.02 -11.55 -5.52
C ASP A 76 20.56 -12.19 -4.24
N THR A 77 21.33 -13.26 -4.43
CA THR A 77 21.99 -14.03 -3.36
C THR A 77 23.50 -14.03 -3.51
N GLU A 78 24.07 -13.23 -4.43
CA GLU A 78 25.51 -13.12 -4.61
C GLU A 78 26.19 -12.53 -3.38
N ASP A 79 25.56 -11.53 -2.76
CA ASP A 79 25.95 -11.00 -1.44
C ASP A 79 25.20 -11.73 -0.31
N GLY A 80 25.83 -12.76 0.25
CA GLY A 80 25.27 -13.53 1.37
C GLY A 80 25.05 -12.72 2.66
N ASP A 81 25.72 -11.58 2.81
CA ASP A 81 25.60 -10.69 3.98
C ASP A 81 24.56 -9.59 3.76
N ASN A 82 24.20 -9.29 2.51
CA ASN A 82 23.21 -8.28 2.16
C ASN A 82 22.34 -8.73 0.97
N PRO A 83 21.61 -9.85 1.09
CA PRO A 83 20.78 -10.33 -0.01
C PRO A 83 19.70 -9.31 -0.38
N ILE A 84 19.27 -9.35 -1.64
CA ILE A 84 18.14 -8.54 -2.12
C ILE A 84 16.86 -9.34 -1.95
N VAL A 85 15.94 -8.79 -1.17
CA VAL A 85 14.69 -9.41 -0.75
C VAL A 85 13.50 -8.76 -1.43
N ALA A 86 12.65 -9.55 -2.08
CA ALA A 86 11.42 -9.06 -2.72
C ALA A 86 10.20 -9.80 -2.20
N VAL A 87 9.03 -9.20 -2.38
CA VAL A 87 7.74 -9.86 -2.11
C VAL A 87 7.43 -10.81 -3.27
N GLU A 88 6.84 -11.96 -2.95
CA GLU A 88 6.35 -12.90 -3.95
C GLU A 88 5.21 -12.29 -4.78
N ASP A 89 5.16 -12.61 -6.08
CA ASP A 89 4.15 -12.08 -7.00
C ASP A 89 2.72 -12.40 -6.55
N SER A 90 2.49 -13.59 -6.01
CA SER A 90 1.19 -13.99 -5.45
C SER A 90 0.77 -13.05 -4.31
N VAL A 91 1.69 -12.68 -3.42
CA VAL A 91 1.41 -11.78 -2.28
C VAL A 91 1.24 -10.33 -2.72
N ALA A 92 2.04 -9.86 -3.67
CA ALA A 92 1.94 -8.49 -4.20
C ALA A 92 0.65 -8.24 -5.01
N LEU A 93 0.06 -9.30 -5.57
CA LEU A 93 -1.23 -9.27 -6.26
C LEU A 93 -2.43 -9.39 -5.32
N VAL A 94 -2.24 -9.68 -4.03
CA VAL A 94 -3.32 -9.70 -3.04
C VAL A 94 -3.59 -8.27 -2.54
N PRO A 95 -4.83 -7.77 -2.62
CA PRO A 95 -5.22 -6.49 -2.03
C PRO A 95 -4.91 -6.42 -0.54
N LYS A 96 -4.03 -5.49 -0.16
CA LYS A 96 -3.72 -5.22 1.25
C LYS A 96 -3.71 -3.71 1.52
N PRO A 97 -4.76 -3.16 2.13
CA PRO A 97 -4.82 -1.72 2.41
C PRO A 97 -3.64 -1.31 3.31
N GLY A 98 -3.02 -0.17 3.00
CA GLY A 98 -1.85 0.32 3.73
C GLY A 98 -0.52 -0.33 3.36
N SER A 99 -0.51 -1.42 2.59
CA SER A 99 0.72 -2.03 2.06
C SER A 99 1.11 -1.39 0.73
N ALA A 100 2.25 -0.70 0.69
CA ALA A 100 2.81 -0.17 -0.54
C ALA A 100 3.30 -1.26 -1.49
N ALA A 101 3.71 -2.44 -0.99
CA ALA A 101 4.11 -3.56 -1.83
C ALA A 101 2.94 -4.21 -2.59
N SER A 102 1.70 -4.02 -2.13
CA SER A 102 0.49 -4.48 -2.83
C SER A 102 0.07 -3.58 -4.01
N TRP A 103 0.92 -2.64 -4.43
CA TRP A 103 0.65 -1.73 -5.52
C TRP A 103 0.28 -2.41 -6.86
N PRO A 104 0.80 -3.62 -7.22
CA PRO A 104 0.36 -4.30 -8.44
C PRO A 104 -1.13 -4.68 -8.39
N SER A 105 -1.63 -5.14 -7.23
CA SER A 105 -3.06 -5.42 -7.04
C SER A 105 -3.92 -4.16 -7.25
N LEU A 106 -3.48 -3.02 -6.70
CA LEU A 106 -4.15 -1.73 -6.88
C LEU A 106 -4.14 -1.29 -8.35
N TYR A 107 -3.00 -1.45 -9.01
CA TYR A 107 -2.87 -1.14 -10.44
C TYR A 107 -3.85 -1.96 -11.29
N GLN A 108 -3.93 -3.27 -11.02
CA GLN A 108 -4.85 -4.17 -11.71
C GLN A 108 -6.31 -3.76 -11.48
N VAL A 109 -6.69 -3.40 -10.24
CA VAL A 109 -8.04 -2.90 -9.96
C VAL A 109 -8.31 -1.59 -10.68
N LEU A 110 -7.35 -0.66 -10.78
CA LEU A 110 -7.51 0.56 -11.56
C LEU A 110 -7.79 0.28 -13.04
N CYS A 111 -7.08 -0.67 -13.65
CA CYS A 111 -7.35 -1.10 -15.02
C CYS A 111 -8.78 -1.66 -15.17
N ASN A 112 -9.23 -2.47 -14.22
CA ASN A 112 -10.59 -3.04 -14.26
C ASN A 112 -11.66 -1.95 -14.07
N VAL A 113 -11.48 -1.05 -13.10
CA VAL A 113 -12.37 0.09 -12.88
C VAL A 113 -12.47 0.96 -14.13
N LEU A 114 -11.34 1.22 -14.80
CA LEU A 114 -11.34 2.01 -16.03
C LEU A 114 -12.09 1.31 -17.16
N ARG A 115 -11.96 -0.01 -17.28
CA ARG A 115 -12.67 -0.80 -18.31
C ARG A 115 -14.19 -0.82 -18.10
N GLU A 116 -14.62 -0.90 -16.84
CA GLU A 116 -16.03 -1.03 -16.46
C GLU A 116 -16.75 0.31 -16.33
N HIS A 117 -16.09 1.32 -15.75
CA HIS A 117 -16.70 2.62 -15.37
C HIS A 117 -16.16 3.80 -16.19
N GLY A 118 -15.19 3.56 -17.06
CA GLY A 118 -14.64 4.60 -17.92
C GLY A 118 -15.66 5.10 -18.93
N THR A 119 -15.77 6.42 -19.07
CA THR A 119 -16.61 7.05 -20.08
C THR A 119 -15.79 7.26 -21.35
N VAL A 120 -16.42 7.02 -22.51
CA VAL A 120 -15.78 7.23 -23.80
C VAL A 120 -15.61 8.73 -24.05
N GLN A 121 -14.37 9.18 -24.17
CA GLN A 121 -14.02 10.55 -24.55
C GLN A 121 -14.33 10.75 -26.04
N GLU A 122 -15.08 11.80 -26.38
CA GLU A 122 -15.44 12.12 -27.78
C GLU A 122 -14.24 12.38 -28.69
N GLU A 123 -13.14 12.91 -28.15
CA GLU A 123 -11.98 13.31 -28.95
C GLU A 123 -11.18 12.10 -29.47
N ASP A 124 -10.98 11.09 -28.63
CA ASP A 124 -10.07 9.96 -28.91
C ASP A 124 -10.80 8.59 -28.93
N GLY A 125 -12.08 8.54 -28.58
CA GLY A 125 -12.84 7.29 -28.45
C GLY A 125 -12.36 6.38 -27.30
N GLN A 126 -11.47 6.88 -26.43
CA GLN A 126 -10.89 6.12 -25.34
C GLN A 126 -11.73 6.23 -24.06
N GLN A 127 -11.78 5.13 -23.30
CA GLN A 127 -12.33 5.14 -21.96
C GLN A 127 -11.43 5.93 -21.01
N ALA A 128 -12.00 6.91 -20.33
CA ALA A 128 -11.33 7.70 -19.31
C ALA A 128 -12.23 7.85 -18.08
N ILE A 129 -11.61 8.06 -16.92
CA ILE A 129 -12.34 8.34 -15.68
C ILE A 129 -11.71 9.53 -14.96
N LEU A 130 -12.54 10.36 -14.31
CA LEU A 130 -12.05 11.48 -13.51
C LEU A 130 -11.40 10.97 -12.23
N VAL A 131 -10.28 11.55 -11.83
CA VAL A 131 -9.57 11.15 -10.61
C VAL A 131 -10.42 11.36 -9.35
N SER A 132 -11.26 12.40 -9.33
CA SER A 132 -12.24 12.63 -8.25
C SER A 132 -13.24 11.48 -8.06
N GLN A 133 -13.49 10.68 -9.10
CA GLN A 133 -14.43 9.55 -9.04
C GLN A 133 -13.77 8.25 -8.55
N LEU A 134 -12.43 8.19 -8.49
CA LEU A 134 -11.72 6.95 -8.19
C LEU A 134 -11.87 6.50 -6.74
N LYS A 135 -11.94 7.43 -5.76
CA LYS A 135 -11.99 7.06 -4.34
C LYS A 135 -13.14 6.10 -3.98
N PRO A 136 -14.42 6.41 -4.29
CA PRO A 136 -15.53 5.50 -3.99
C PRO A 136 -15.43 4.18 -4.78
N LEU A 137 -14.86 4.20 -5.98
CA LEU A 137 -14.67 2.99 -6.79
C LEU A 137 -13.58 2.09 -6.20
N LEU A 138 -12.46 2.65 -5.75
CA LEU A 138 -11.41 1.90 -5.06
C LEU A 138 -11.89 1.34 -3.72
N GLN A 139 -12.74 2.07 -3.00
CA GLN A 139 -13.40 1.54 -1.80
C GLN A 139 -14.29 0.33 -2.11
N ARG A 140 -14.97 0.35 -3.26
CA ARG A 140 -15.86 -0.73 -3.69
C ARG A 140 -15.12 -1.95 -4.26
N TYR A 141 -14.11 -1.73 -5.10
CA TYR A 141 -13.47 -2.79 -5.90
C TYR A 141 -12.13 -3.27 -5.35
N TRP A 142 -11.43 -2.46 -4.54
CA TRP A 142 -10.13 -2.85 -3.96
C TRP A 142 -10.26 -3.20 -2.48
N HIS A 143 -10.63 -2.23 -1.64
CA HIS A 143 -10.79 -2.44 -0.21
C HIS A 143 -11.70 -1.38 0.43
N SER A 144 -12.68 -1.79 1.24
CA SER A 144 -13.69 -0.89 1.84
C SER A 144 -13.10 0.23 2.70
N THR A 145 -11.99 -0.04 3.39
CA THR A 145 -11.28 0.95 4.22
C THR A 145 -10.25 1.78 3.46
N PHE A 146 -10.24 1.73 2.13
CA PHE A 146 -9.29 2.49 1.33
C PHE A 146 -9.39 4.00 1.61
N ASP A 147 -8.25 4.58 2.00
CA ASP A 147 -8.06 6.01 2.13
C ASP A 147 -6.66 6.40 1.66
N GLU A 148 -6.57 7.33 0.71
CA GLU A 148 -5.31 7.79 0.14
C GLU A 148 -4.41 8.51 1.17
N GLY A 149 -4.97 9.07 2.23
CA GLY A 149 -4.23 9.75 3.30
C GLY A 149 -3.57 8.79 4.29
N SER A 150 -4.09 7.57 4.38
CA SER A 150 -3.51 6.46 5.16
C SER A 150 -2.32 5.80 4.47
N LEU A 151 -2.20 5.97 3.15
CA LEU A 151 -1.12 5.36 2.37
C LEU A 151 0.20 6.13 2.57
N GLY A 152 1.19 5.40 3.08
CA GLY A 152 2.58 5.80 3.13
C GLY A 152 3.46 4.67 2.60
N TYR A 153 4.67 5.00 2.19
CA TYR A 153 5.64 4.02 1.74
C TYR A 153 7.05 4.40 2.16
N LEU A 154 7.94 3.40 2.18
CA LEU A 154 9.37 3.58 2.39
C LEU A 154 10.09 3.57 1.05
N THR A 155 11.00 4.51 0.82
CA THR A 155 11.89 4.49 -0.36
C THR A 155 12.91 3.35 -0.26
N GLU A 156 13.72 3.13 -1.29
CA GLU A 156 14.77 2.09 -1.31
C GLU A 156 15.84 2.32 -0.22
N GLU A 157 16.03 3.57 0.19
CA GLU A 157 16.89 3.99 1.30
C GLU A 157 16.15 3.95 2.66
N GLY A 158 14.86 3.59 2.65
CA GLY A 158 13.99 3.54 3.81
C GLY A 158 13.42 4.89 4.26
N SER A 159 13.49 5.94 3.46
CA SER A 159 12.86 7.23 3.83
C SER A 159 11.34 7.13 3.73
N ALA A 160 10.62 7.62 4.74
CA ALA A 160 9.16 7.57 4.75
C ALA A 160 8.54 8.69 3.89
N VAL A 161 7.65 8.31 2.97
CA VAL A 161 6.91 9.23 2.10
C VAL A 161 5.42 9.03 2.31
N LYS A 162 4.72 10.10 2.68
CA LYS A 162 3.27 10.11 2.90
C LYS A 162 2.51 10.58 1.66
N MET A 163 1.49 9.84 1.26
CA MET A 163 0.56 10.28 0.22
C MET A 163 -0.51 11.18 0.83
N LYS A 164 -0.68 12.37 0.24
CA LYS A 164 -1.67 13.36 0.70
C LYS A 164 -2.89 13.47 -0.21
N LYS A 165 -2.77 13.03 -1.46
CA LYS A 165 -3.77 13.23 -2.52
C LYS A 165 -3.75 12.06 -3.46
N MET A 166 -4.90 11.75 -4.06
CA MET A 166 -5.05 10.70 -5.08
C MET A 166 -4.07 10.88 -6.24
N LYS A 167 -3.82 12.13 -6.68
CA LYS A 167 -2.81 12.44 -7.71
C LYS A 167 -1.42 11.87 -7.39
N HIS A 168 -0.95 12.02 -6.16
CA HIS A 168 0.39 11.56 -5.77
C HIS A 168 0.47 10.03 -5.79
N LEU A 169 -0.60 9.35 -5.38
CA LEU A 169 -0.71 7.89 -5.45
C LEU A 169 -0.64 7.41 -6.90
N LEU A 170 -1.45 7.98 -7.79
CA LEU A 170 -1.45 7.60 -9.21
C LEU A 170 -0.10 7.85 -9.87
N GLN A 171 0.53 9.01 -9.62
CA GLN A 171 1.87 9.29 -10.13
C GLN A 171 2.91 8.31 -9.62
N ALA A 172 2.84 7.92 -8.35
CA ALA A 172 3.74 6.92 -7.79
C ALA A 172 3.52 5.54 -8.41
N LEU A 173 2.28 5.10 -8.60
CA LEU A 173 1.93 3.83 -9.26
C LEU A 173 2.48 3.76 -10.69
N LEU A 174 2.28 4.81 -11.49
CA LEU A 174 2.80 4.88 -12.85
C LEU A 174 4.34 4.79 -12.86
N ARG A 175 4.99 5.51 -11.93
CA ARG A 175 6.45 5.45 -11.77
C ARG A 175 6.92 4.04 -11.37
N TRP A 176 6.28 3.40 -10.40
CA TRP A 176 6.63 2.05 -9.95
C TRP A 176 6.46 1.01 -11.05
N ARG A 177 5.40 1.13 -11.87
CA ARG A 177 5.24 0.31 -13.08
C ARG A 177 6.39 0.50 -14.05
N SER A 178 6.75 1.75 -14.39
CA SER A 178 7.88 2.00 -15.29
C SER A 178 9.19 1.44 -14.75
N GLN A 179 9.45 1.57 -13.45
CA GLN A 179 10.61 0.99 -12.79
C GLN A 179 10.60 -0.55 -12.88
N ARG A 180 9.44 -1.19 -12.71
CA ARG A 180 9.29 -2.65 -12.84
C ARG A 180 9.60 -3.13 -14.25
N LEU A 181 9.05 -2.47 -15.26
CA LEU A 181 9.32 -2.82 -16.67
C LEU A 181 10.79 -2.60 -17.05
N ALA A 182 11.41 -1.52 -16.55
CA ALA A 182 12.84 -1.30 -16.73
C ALA A 182 13.67 -2.40 -16.08
N TRP A 183 13.38 -2.75 -14.83
CA TRP A 183 14.07 -3.83 -14.10
C TRP A 183 13.92 -5.19 -14.81
N GLN A 184 12.75 -5.50 -15.36
CA GLN A 184 12.51 -6.71 -16.14
C GLN A 184 13.39 -6.75 -17.40
N SER A 185 13.59 -5.59 -18.05
CA SER A 185 14.41 -5.46 -19.26
C SER A 185 15.90 -5.72 -19.01
N TYR A 186 16.38 -5.53 -17.77
CA TYR A 186 17.77 -5.80 -17.37
C TYR A 186 18.03 -7.27 -17.00
N GLY A 187 17.12 -8.18 -17.33
CA GLY A 187 17.27 -9.61 -17.01
C GLY A 187 16.74 -9.98 -15.62
N GLY A 188 15.94 -9.10 -15.00
CA GLY A 188 15.19 -9.44 -13.80
C GLY A 188 14.30 -10.66 -14.06
N ARG A 189 14.60 -11.78 -13.40
CA ARG A 189 13.74 -12.97 -13.44
C ARG A 189 12.48 -12.68 -12.64
N SER A 190 11.43 -12.27 -13.33
CA SER A 190 10.14 -12.08 -12.69
C SER A 190 9.11 -13.12 -13.02
N GLY A 191 8.16 -13.27 -12.09
CA GLY A 191 7.00 -14.12 -12.30
C GLY A 191 6.10 -13.51 -13.37
N ARG A 192 5.68 -14.39 -14.28
CA ARG A 192 4.86 -14.06 -15.45
C ARG A 192 3.54 -13.38 -15.06
N ASN A 193 2.99 -13.74 -13.89
CA ASN A 193 1.67 -13.30 -13.44
C ASN A 193 1.62 -11.81 -13.10
N MET A 194 2.62 -11.28 -12.38
CA MET A 194 2.64 -9.85 -12.05
C MET A 194 2.83 -9.01 -13.31
N ASP A 195 3.73 -9.44 -14.19
CA ASP A 195 4.03 -8.69 -15.41
C ASP A 195 2.83 -8.69 -16.38
N GLU A 196 2.06 -9.79 -16.44
CA GLU A 196 0.78 -9.86 -17.16
C GLU A 196 -0.26 -8.89 -16.58
N ALA A 197 -0.39 -8.80 -15.25
CA ALA A 197 -1.30 -7.86 -14.59
C ALA A 197 -0.93 -6.38 -14.87
N LEU A 198 0.36 -6.10 -15.12
CA LEU A 198 0.89 -4.77 -15.42
C LEU A 198 0.99 -4.47 -16.93
N SER A 199 0.54 -5.39 -17.79
CA SER A 199 0.63 -5.28 -19.25
C SER A 199 -0.06 -4.02 -19.78
N GLN A 200 -1.24 -3.70 -19.24
CA GLN A 200 -1.99 -2.51 -19.60
C GLN A 200 -1.26 -1.26 -19.12
N GLU A 201 -1.12 -0.28 -19.99
CA GLU A 201 -0.53 1.01 -19.65
C GLU A 201 -1.62 2.01 -19.30
N LEU A 202 -1.41 2.76 -18.22
CA LEU A 202 -2.29 3.82 -17.77
C LEU A 202 -1.55 5.15 -17.90
N GLU A 203 -2.27 6.21 -18.25
CA GLU A 203 -1.75 7.56 -18.28
C GLU A 203 -2.68 8.55 -17.59
N LEU A 204 -2.10 9.65 -17.11
CA LEU A 204 -2.78 10.67 -16.33
C LEU A 204 -2.72 12.01 -17.06
N LEU A 205 -3.86 12.56 -17.44
CA LEU A 205 -3.97 13.77 -18.25
C LEU A 205 -4.84 14.84 -17.58
N PRO A 206 -4.61 16.14 -17.84
CA PRO A 206 -5.54 17.18 -17.41
C PRO A 206 -6.86 17.07 -18.19
N SER A 207 -7.98 17.18 -17.49
CA SER A 207 -9.30 17.27 -18.14
C SER A 207 -9.50 18.65 -18.76
N LYS A 208 -10.02 18.69 -19.99
CA LYS A 208 -10.41 19.95 -20.66
C LYS A 208 -11.76 20.47 -20.16
N ARG A 209 -12.65 19.55 -19.75
CA ARG A 209 -14.04 19.86 -19.34
C ARG A 209 -14.17 20.10 -17.84
N HIS A 210 -13.28 19.51 -17.05
CA HIS A 210 -13.30 19.57 -15.59
C HIS A 210 -11.97 20.12 -15.08
N ASN A 211 -11.96 20.84 -13.96
CA ASN A 211 -10.72 21.22 -13.28
C ASN A 211 -10.19 20.02 -12.46
N ASP A 212 -9.94 18.91 -13.14
CA ASP A 212 -9.53 17.63 -12.56
C ASP A 212 -8.58 16.89 -13.52
N LEU A 213 -8.05 15.75 -13.08
CA LEU A 213 -7.27 14.85 -13.91
C LEU A 213 -8.13 13.69 -14.41
N LEU A 214 -7.75 13.13 -15.55
CA LEU A 214 -8.32 11.95 -16.17
C LEU A 214 -7.29 10.83 -16.11
N LEU A 215 -7.72 9.66 -15.67
CA LEU A 215 -6.99 8.41 -15.82
C LEU A 215 -7.56 7.68 -17.05
N ARG A 216 -6.69 7.26 -17.98
CA ARG A 216 -7.08 6.48 -19.16
C ARG A 216 -6.01 5.45 -19.52
N PHE A 217 -6.31 4.55 -20.46
CA PHE A 217 -5.31 3.63 -21.01
C PHE A 217 -4.40 4.38 -21.97
N ALA A 218 -3.09 4.14 -21.90
CA ALA A 218 -2.14 4.66 -22.87
C ALA A 218 -2.09 3.71 -24.09
N GLY A 219 -1.94 4.30 -25.27
CA GLY A 219 -1.91 3.59 -26.54
C GLY A 219 -2.90 4.17 -27.54
N PRO A 220 -2.80 3.85 -28.83
CA PRO A 220 -3.83 4.21 -29.80
C PRO A 220 -5.13 3.57 -29.35
N ALA A 221 -6.26 4.30 -29.45
CA ALA A 221 -7.57 3.69 -29.31
C ALA A 221 -7.56 2.42 -30.17
N PRO A 222 -7.97 1.25 -29.65
CA PRO A 222 -8.05 0.05 -30.46
C PRO A 222 -8.86 0.46 -31.66
N VAL A 223 -8.22 0.50 -32.83
CA VAL A 223 -8.88 0.89 -34.07
C VAL A 223 -10.07 -0.04 -34.08
N ALA A 224 -11.26 0.54 -33.95
CA ALA A 224 -12.48 -0.23 -33.92
C ALA A 224 -12.64 -0.78 -35.33
N GLU A 225 -11.87 -1.81 -35.67
CA GLU A 225 -12.14 -2.75 -36.73
C GLU A 225 -13.51 -3.26 -36.37
N LYS A 226 -14.56 -2.64 -36.91
CA LYS A 226 -15.96 -2.98 -36.66
C LYS A 226 -16.10 -4.48 -36.89
N PRO A 227 -16.11 -5.33 -35.84
CA PRO A 227 -16.01 -6.79 -36.04
C PRO A 227 -17.31 -7.34 -36.61
N TRP A 228 -18.37 -6.53 -36.59
CA TRP A 228 -19.72 -6.92 -36.99
C TRP A 228 -20.15 -6.37 -38.36
N ALA A 229 -19.41 -5.45 -38.98
CA ALA A 229 -19.78 -4.92 -40.29
C ALA A 229 -19.29 -5.79 -41.48
N ALA A 230 -18.40 -6.77 -41.22
CA ALA A 230 -17.82 -7.64 -42.25
C ALA A 230 -18.41 -9.06 -42.31
N LEU A 231 -19.35 -9.43 -41.45
CA LEU A 231 -20.06 -10.73 -41.54
C LEU A 231 -21.25 -10.70 -42.54
N GLY A 232 -21.38 -9.64 -43.35
CA GLY A 232 -22.45 -9.47 -44.32
C GLY A 232 -22.06 -9.63 -45.80
N GLN A 233 -20.78 -9.79 -46.13
CA GLN A 233 -20.37 -10.09 -47.51
C GLN A 233 -19.95 -11.55 -47.61
N VAL A 234 -20.94 -12.36 -47.98
CA VAL A 234 -20.75 -13.66 -48.61
C VAL A 234 -19.84 -13.45 -49.82
N LEU A 235 -18.55 -13.79 -49.67
CA LEU A 235 -17.65 -13.93 -50.80
C LEU A 235 -18.15 -15.14 -51.62
N PRO A 236 -18.40 -15.01 -52.94
CA PRO A 236 -18.63 -16.17 -53.77
C PRO A 236 -17.33 -16.97 -53.84
N CYS A 237 -17.39 -18.23 -53.44
CA CYS A 237 -16.36 -19.23 -53.73
C CYS A 237 -16.25 -19.40 -55.25
N THR A 238 -15.30 -18.70 -55.88
CA THR A 238 -14.77 -19.13 -57.19
C THR A 238 -13.68 -20.14 -56.91
N GLY A 239 -14.00 -21.40 -57.18
CA GLY A 239 -13.03 -22.47 -57.24
C GLY A 239 -12.07 -22.24 -58.39
N GLU A 240 -10.80 -22.40 -58.09
CA GLU A 240 -9.82 -22.85 -59.08
C GLU A 240 -9.13 -24.06 -58.46
N GLU A 241 -9.44 -25.18 -59.09
CA GLU A 241 -8.77 -26.46 -58.96
C GLU A 241 -7.33 -26.26 -59.45
N GLU A 242 -6.34 -26.59 -58.63
CA GLU A 242 -5.05 -26.97 -59.18
C GLU A 242 -4.53 -28.22 -58.46
N GLU A 243 -4.12 -29.12 -59.32
CA GLU A 243 -3.99 -30.55 -59.18
C GLU A 243 -2.49 -30.89 -59.03
N VAL A 244 -2.22 -32.07 -58.45
CA VAL A 244 -0.98 -32.86 -58.54
C VAL A 244 0.19 -32.48 -57.63
N GLY A 245 0.56 -33.41 -56.75
CA GLY A 245 1.87 -33.39 -56.07
C GLY A 245 2.08 -34.47 -55.00
N ASP A 246 1.80 -35.72 -55.33
CA ASP A 246 2.06 -36.94 -54.53
C ASP A 246 3.57 -37.16 -54.28
N ALA A 247 3.98 -37.41 -53.02
CA ALA A 247 5.06 -38.35 -52.65
C ALA A 247 5.39 -38.35 -51.14
N LEU A 248 5.03 -39.48 -50.50
CA LEU A 248 5.80 -40.23 -49.48
C LEU A 248 5.78 -39.82 -47.98
N SER A 249 5.00 -40.61 -47.24
CA SER A 249 5.08 -41.12 -45.85
C SER A 249 6.45 -41.13 -45.12
N PRO A 250 6.52 -41.18 -43.75
CA PRO A 250 5.82 -42.20 -42.94
C PRO A 250 5.17 -41.78 -41.61
N GLU A 251 4.06 -42.48 -41.37
CA GLU A 251 3.47 -42.98 -40.12
C GLU A 251 4.14 -42.62 -38.78
N VAL A 252 3.44 -41.80 -37.96
CA VAL A 252 3.58 -41.82 -36.50
C VAL A 252 2.20 -41.81 -35.84
N SER A 253 1.80 -43.01 -35.41
CA SER A 253 1.03 -43.32 -34.20
C SER A 253 -0.22 -42.50 -33.86
N THR A 254 -1.34 -43.00 -34.37
CA THR A 254 -2.71 -42.79 -33.90
C THR A 254 -2.92 -43.42 -32.51
N VAL A 255 -2.70 -42.67 -31.42
CA VAL A 255 -3.07 -43.12 -30.04
C VAL A 255 -3.72 -42.04 -29.17
N ALA A 256 -4.11 -40.89 -29.74
CA ALA A 256 -4.53 -39.72 -28.94
C ALA A 256 -6.06 -39.49 -28.79
N SER A 257 -6.91 -40.50 -28.98
CA SER A 257 -8.38 -40.29 -28.94
C SER A 257 -9.11 -40.86 -27.72
N THR A 258 -8.44 -41.60 -26.84
CA THR A 258 -9.11 -42.25 -25.69
C THR A 258 -9.12 -41.43 -24.40
N THR A 259 -8.25 -40.42 -24.26
CA THR A 259 -8.19 -39.60 -23.03
C THR A 259 -9.19 -38.44 -23.02
N SER A 260 -9.65 -37.99 -24.18
CA SER A 260 -10.56 -36.84 -24.27
C SER A 260 -11.95 -37.13 -23.67
N SER A 261 -12.44 -38.37 -23.76
CA SER A 261 -13.76 -38.73 -23.22
C SER A 261 -13.77 -38.77 -21.69
N ALA A 262 -12.71 -39.32 -21.08
CA ALA A 262 -12.61 -39.43 -19.62
C ALA A 262 -12.51 -38.05 -18.95
N VAL A 263 -11.73 -37.14 -19.55
CA VAL A 263 -11.60 -35.76 -19.07
C VAL A 263 -12.91 -34.99 -19.21
N GLN A 264 -13.68 -35.24 -20.28
CA GLN A 264 -14.96 -34.57 -20.48
C GLN A 264 -16.05 -35.05 -19.50
N GLU A 265 -16.03 -36.33 -19.13
CA GLU A 265 -16.91 -36.89 -18.08
C GLU A 265 -16.55 -36.34 -16.69
N GLU A 266 -15.26 -36.27 -16.37
CA GLU A 266 -14.78 -35.67 -15.11
C GLU A 266 -15.17 -34.19 -14.99
N LEU A 267 -15.03 -33.42 -16.08
CA LEU A 267 -15.50 -32.03 -16.12
C LEU A 267 -17.01 -31.88 -15.91
N ALA A 268 -17.82 -32.81 -16.41
CA ALA A 268 -19.25 -32.82 -16.19
C ALA A 268 -19.59 -33.13 -14.72
N ALA A 269 -18.91 -34.11 -14.12
CA ALA A 269 -19.06 -34.46 -12.70
C ALA A 269 -18.68 -33.28 -11.78
N LEU A 270 -17.55 -32.61 -12.06
CA LEU A 270 -17.10 -31.45 -11.29
C LEU A 270 -18.07 -30.27 -11.39
N ARG A 271 -18.71 -30.05 -12.56
CA ARG A 271 -19.74 -29.01 -12.70
C ARG A 271 -20.99 -29.30 -11.87
N ALA A 272 -21.44 -30.55 -11.85
CA ALA A 272 -22.59 -30.97 -11.03
C ALA A 272 -22.29 -30.85 -9.53
N GLU A 273 -21.08 -31.18 -9.09
CA GLU A 273 -20.66 -31.00 -7.70
C GLU A 273 -20.57 -29.52 -7.31
N ASN A 274 -20.03 -28.67 -8.20
CA ASN A 274 -19.95 -27.23 -7.95
C ASN A 274 -21.34 -26.59 -7.80
N GLU A 275 -22.31 -27.01 -8.61
CA GLU A 275 -23.71 -26.57 -8.49
C GLU A 275 -24.31 -26.98 -7.15
N LYS A 276 -24.09 -28.23 -6.72
CA LYS A 276 -24.52 -28.73 -5.40
C LYS A 276 -23.91 -27.94 -4.24
N LEU A 277 -22.61 -27.59 -4.34
CA LEU A 277 -21.93 -26.77 -3.33
C LEU A 277 -22.49 -25.35 -3.28
N ARG A 278 -22.80 -24.74 -4.42
CA ARG A 278 -23.45 -23.42 -4.49
C ARG A 278 -24.85 -23.44 -3.86
N SER A 279 -25.64 -24.48 -4.09
CA SER A 279 -26.95 -24.63 -3.43
C SER A 279 -26.81 -24.76 -1.92
N ARG A 280 -25.82 -25.52 -1.43
CA ARG A 280 -25.56 -25.68 0.01
C ARG A 280 -25.10 -24.38 0.67
N ASN A 281 -24.20 -23.63 0.03
CA ASN A 281 -23.76 -22.33 0.54
C ASN A 281 -24.91 -21.32 0.59
N SER A 282 -25.77 -21.28 -0.44
CA SER A 282 -26.95 -20.42 -0.43
C SER A 282 -27.93 -20.77 0.71
N ALA A 283 -28.07 -22.06 1.05
CA ALA A 283 -28.89 -22.48 2.18
C ALA A 283 -28.29 -22.07 3.53
N LEU A 284 -26.96 -22.18 3.69
CA LEU A 284 -26.25 -21.75 4.89
C LEU A 284 -26.33 -20.22 5.09
N GLU A 285 -26.18 -19.44 4.02
CA GLU A 285 -26.31 -17.97 4.08
C GLU A 285 -27.73 -17.54 4.50
N LYS A 286 -28.77 -18.24 4.03
CA LYS A 286 -30.15 -18.00 4.49
C LYS A 286 -30.30 -18.30 5.98
N SER A 287 -29.79 -19.46 6.44
CA SER A 287 -29.84 -19.83 7.85
C SER A 287 -29.09 -18.87 8.77
N ALA A 288 -27.97 -18.29 8.31
CA ALA A 288 -27.22 -17.30 9.07
C ALA A 288 -27.99 -15.98 9.23
N ARG A 289 -28.65 -15.51 8.15
CA ARG A 289 -29.51 -14.33 8.21
C ARG A 289 -30.71 -14.52 9.14
N ASP A 290 -31.33 -15.69 9.11
CA ASP A 290 -32.46 -15.99 9.99
C ASP A 290 -32.03 -16.01 11.46
N GLN A 291 -30.82 -16.50 11.78
CA GLN A 291 -30.29 -16.45 13.16
C GLN A 291 -30.00 -15.02 13.63
N ASP A 292 -29.43 -14.15 12.80
CA ASP A 292 -29.17 -12.75 13.17
C ASP A 292 -30.48 -12.01 13.47
N SER A 293 -31.54 -12.26 12.69
CA SER A 293 -32.85 -11.64 12.92
C SER A 293 -33.50 -12.03 14.26
N VAL A 294 -33.21 -13.24 14.77
CA VAL A 294 -33.72 -13.72 16.06
C VAL A 294 -32.97 -13.09 17.24
N LEU A 295 -31.68 -12.81 17.09
CA LEU A 295 -30.88 -12.16 18.13
C LEU A 295 -31.20 -10.66 18.25
N GLU A 296 -31.52 -10.00 17.14
CA GLU A 296 -31.89 -8.57 17.15
C GLU A 296 -33.27 -8.32 17.78
N ALA A 297 -34.21 -9.27 17.67
CA ALA A 297 -35.55 -9.16 18.27
C ALA A 297 -35.61 -9.42 19.79
N GLN A 298 -34.50 -9.81 20.44
CA GLN A 298 -34.46 -10.08 21.89
C GLN A 298 -33.68 -9.03 22.69
N LEU A 299 -33.20 -7.95 22.07
CA LEU A 299 -32.61 -6.83 22.80
C LEU A 299 -33.73 -5.93 23.34
N PRO A 300 -33.97 -5.88 24.66
CA PRO A 300 -34.97 -4.98 25.23
C PRO A 300 -34.58 -3.52 24.93
N GLU A 301 -35.46 -2.80 24.23
CA GLU A 301 -35.31 -1.39 23.79
C GLU A 301 -35.03 -0.36 24.91
N ASN A 302 -34.92 -0.78 26.17
CA ASN A 302 -34.80 0.09 27.34
C ASN A 302 -33.44 0.03 28.06
N LEU A 303 -32.41 -0.59 27.48
CA LEU A 303 -31.10 -0.69 28.16
C LEU A 303 -30.23 0.59 28.06
N PHE A 304 -30.55 1.52 27.15
CA PHE A 304 -29.71 2.68 26.87
C PHE A 304 -30.28 4.04 27.30
N ASP A 305 -31.45 4.08 27.93
CA ASP A 305 -32.01 5.34 28.46
C ASP A 305 -31.74 5.44 29.97
N ASN A 306 -30.45 5.56 30.33
CA ASN A 306 -30.04 5.74 31.71
C ASN A 306 -30.17 7.24 32.07
N PRO A 307 -31.16 7.66 32.90
CA PRO A 307 -31.46 9.08 33.16
C PRO A 307 -30.35 9.83 33.93
N TYR A 308 -29.26 9.14 34.28
CA TYR A 308 -28.10 9.70 34.96
C TYR A 308 -26.85 9.83 34.07
N GLU A 309 -26.93 9.48 32.78
CA GLU A 309 -25.84 9.77 31.86
C GLU A 309 -25.77 11.27 31.57
N PRO A 310 -24.69 11.97 31.98
CA PRO A 310 -24.55 13.39 31.70
C PRO A 310 -24.48 13.60 30.17
N PRO A 311 -25.08 14.68 29.64
CA PRO A 311 -25.07 14.94 28.21
C PRO A 311 -23.64 14.93 27.67
N PRO A 312 -23.38 14.32 26.50
CA PRO A 312 -22.05 14.22 25.93
C PRO A 312 -21.42 15.61 25.84
N GLN A 313 -20.36 15.82 26.61
CA GLN A 313 -19.66 17.10 26.65
C GLN A 313 -19.06 17.36 25.27
N VAL A 314 -19.53 18.42 24.61
CA VAL A 314 -19.01 18.88 23.34
C VAL A 314 -17.60 19.42 23.58
N TRP A 315 -16.59 18.61 23.29
CA TRP A 315 -15.19 19.04 23.34
C TRP A 315 -14.92 20.02 22.19
N HIS A 316 -15.11 21.31 22.46
CA HIS A 316 -14.54 22.38 21.62
C HIS A 316 -13.02 22.43 21.85
N GLY A 317 -12.28 21.57 21.15
CA GLY A 317 -10.82 21.58 21.08
C GLY A 317 -10.29 22.77 20.28
N GLY A 318 -10.50 23.98 20.79
CA GLY A 318 -9.82 25.19 20.34
C GLY A 318 -8.49 25.34 21.09
N TRP A 319 -7.41 24.76 20.57
CA TRP A 319 -6.06 25.08 21.04
C TRP A 319 -5.65 26.47 20.57
N SER A 320 -6.06 27.50 21.32
CA SER A 320 -5.44 28.82 21.26
C SER A 320 -4.22 28.82 22.19
N SER A 321 -3.02 28.74 21.61
CA SER A 321 -1.78 28.94 22.35
C SER A 321 -1.68 30.41 22.79
N ALA A 322 -1.83 30.66 24.08
CA ALA A 322 -1.40 31.89 24.72
C ALA A 322 0.13 31.87 24.86
N SER A 323 0.82 32.75 24.16
CA SER A 323 2.26 32.98 24.32
C SER A 323 2.51 33.99 25.43
N SER A 324 3.22 33.58 26.49
CA SER A 324 3.82 34.49 27.48
C SER A 324 5.31 34.72 27.15
N PRO A 325 5.85 35.93 27.30
CA PRO A 325 7.25 36.22 26.96
C PRO A 325 8.17 35.97 28.14
N THR A 326 9.25 35.23 27.93
CA THR A 326 10.41 35.19 28.84
C THR A 326 11.55 35.98 28.25
N ALA A 327 11.91 37.07 28.93
CA ALA A 327 13.13 37.82 28.73
C ALA A 327 14.35 36.99 29.16
N SER A 328 15.47 37.10 28.45
CA SER A 328 16.76 36.66 28.97
C SER A 328 17.87 37.61 28.54
N THR A 329 18.53 38.11 29.57
CA THR A 329 19.65 39.05 29.61
C THR A 329 20.93 38.34 29.18
N VAL A 330 21.65 38.84 28.18
CA VAL A 330 22.97 38.33 27.81
C VAL A 330 24.02 39.16 28.54
N ALA A 331 24.71 38.53 29.49
CA ALA A 331 25.87 39.08 30.18
C ALA A 331 27.10 39.01 29.27
N ARG A 332 27.88 40.10 29.30
CA ARG A 332 29.08 40.35 28.50
C ARG A 332 30.30 39.75 29.23
N SER A 333 31.04 38.89 28.55
CA SER A 333 32.35 38.40 29.01
C SER A 333 33.45 38.96 28.11
N THR A 334 34.33 39.73 28.73
CA THR A 334 35.61 40.23 28.20
C THR A 334 36.71 39.24 28.52
N PHE A 335 37.48 38.81 27.53
CA PHE A 335 38.90 38.52 27.76
C PHE A 335 39.73 38.93 26.54
N SER A 336 40.75 39.73 26.83
CA SER A 336 41.70 40.35 25.93
C SER A 336 42.77 39.36 25.45
N GLY A 337 43.28 39.57 24.25
CA GLY A 337 44.52 38.97 23.75
C GLY A 337 44.89 39.57 22.40
N SER A 338 45.80 40.54 22.43
CA SER A 338 46.53 41.14 21.29
C SER A 338 47.31 40.06 20.52
N ASP A 339 47.75 40.19 19.26
CA ASP A 339 48.45 41.28 18.57
C ASP A 339 48.51 40.98 17.04
N GLY A 340 48.71 42.01 16.20
CA GLY A 340 49.49 41.85 14.95
C GLY A 340 48.88 42.21 13.57
N THR A 341 48.50 43.49 13.34
CA THR A 341 48.86 44.38 12.18
C THR A 341 48.68 43.98 10.67
N PRO A 342 48.68 44.95 9.69
CA PRO A 342 47.53 45.19 8.80
C PRO A 342 47.85 45.21 7.28
N MET A 343 46.84 45.42 6.40
CA MET A 343 46.81 46.38 5.27
C MET A 343 45.73 46.07 4.20
N GLY A 344 45.12 47.12 3.63
CA GLY A 344 44.40 47.15 2.34
C GLY A 344 42.89 47.40 2.49
N SER A 345 42.32 48.62 2.41
CA SER A 345 42.29 49.67 1.36
C SER A 345 41.25 49.45 0.26
N GLY A 346 40.24 50.35 0.21
CA GLY A 346 39.33 50.64 -0.91
C GLY A 346 38.25 49.57 -1.16
N CYS A 347 37.01 49.85 -1.55
CA CYS A 347 36.49 50.95 -2.37
C CYS A 347 35.01 51.20 -2.03
N VAL A 348 34.62 52.47 -2.13
CA VAL A 348 33.24 52.99 -2.08
C VAL A 348 32.62 52.89 -3.48
N THR A 349 31.37 52.42 -3.58
CA THR A 349 30.47 52.77 -4.69
C THR A 349 29.01 52.82 -4.21
N PRO A 350 28.24 53.88 -4.53
CA PRO A 350 26.84 54.01 -4.18
C PRO A 350 25.94 53.61 -5.35
N VAL A 351 24.76 53.01 -5.08
CA VAL A 351 23.70 52.89 -6.09
C VAL A 351 22.34 53.23 -5.47
N GLN A 352 21.59 54.01 -6.26
CA GLN A 352 20.35 54.70 -5.97
C GLN A 352 19.10 53.80 -5.99
N LEU A 353 18.13 54.23 -5.19
CA LEU A 353 16.66 54.17 -5.31
C LEU A 353 16.03 53.54 -6.58
N ALA A 354 15.20 52.52 -6.37
CA ALA A 354 13.85 52.39 -6.95
C ALA A 354 13.00 51.38 -6.12
N PRO A 355 11.69 51.60 -5.93
CA PRO A 355 10.86 50.73 -5.10
C PRO A 355 10.25 49.61 -5.95
N VAL A 356 10.62 48.37 -5.67
CA VAL A 356 9.90 47.19 -6.16
C VAL A 356 9.19 46.56 -4.97
N GLY A 357 7.86 46.57 -5.02
CA GLY A 357 7.01 45.88 -4.05
C GLY A 357 7.31 44.39 -4.07
N GLN A 358 8.03 43.91 -3.06
CA GLN A 358 8.16 42.50 -2.75
C GLN A 358 7.23 42.18 -1.57
N ALA A 359 6.12 41.53 -1.88
CA ALA A 359 5.33 40.82 -0.90
C ALA A 359 6.14 39.60 -0.44
N ILE A 360 6.75 39.69 0.74
CA ILE A 360 7.39 38.56 1.42
C ILE A 360 6.28 37.71 2.05
N THR A 361 5.88 36.63 1.38
CA THR A 361 5.17 35.53 2.03
C THR A 361 6.16 34.75 2.89
N LEU A 362 6.23 35.10 4.18
CA LEU A 362 6.83 34.26 5.21
C LEU A 362 5.95 33.02 5.39
N VAL A 363 6.34 31.90 4.81
CA VAL A 363 5.81 30.58 5.17
C VAL A 363 6.64 30.05 6.33
N PRO A 364 6.08 29.81 7.52
CA PRO A 364 6.83 29.17 8.59
C PRO A 364 7.05 27.70 8.23
N MET A 365 8.29 27.37 7.89
CA MET A 365 8.83 26.00 7.89
C MET A 365 8.93 25.52 9.34
N GLY A 366 7.80 25.06 9.88
CA GLY A 366 7.75 24.32 11.15
C GLY A 366 7.78 22.82 10.87
N TRP A 367 8.98 22.25 10.78
CA TRP A 367 9.19 20.81 10.85
C TRP A 367 8.97 20.31 12.28
N PHE A 368 8.12 19.30 12.45
CA PHE A 368 8.10 18.48 13.66
C PHE A 368 9.09 17.34 13.47
N ALA A 369 10.22 17.40 14.17
CA ALA A 369 10.95 16.21 14.56
C ALA A 369 10.18 15.58 15.72
N MET A 370 9.46 14.48 15.48
CA MET A 370 8.98 13.63 16.57
C MET A 370 10.18 12.85 17.11
N GLY A 371 10.76 13.40 18.17
CA GLY A 371 11.85 12.80 18.91
C GLY A 371 12.00 13.52 20.23
N ASP A 372 11.00 13.41 21.10
CA ASP A 372 11.27 13.46 22.53
C ASP A 372 10.17 12.78 23.34
N ARG A 373 10.61 12.00 24.32
CA ARG A 373 9.78 11.27 25.27
C ARG A 373 8.94 12.27 26.04
N GLY A 374 7.63 12.27 25.77
CA GLY A 374 6.66 12.98 26.62
C GLY A 374 6.78 12.47 28.05
N LEU A 375 7.33 13.31 28.93
CA LEU A 375 7.27 13.12 30.37
C LEU A 375 5.80 13.08 30.78
N ILE A 376 5.32 11.89 31.15
CA ILE A 376 4.01 11.73 31.80
C ILE A 376 4.04 12.60 33.05
N PRO A 377 3.11 13.56 33.22
CA PRO A 377 3.07 14.39 34.41
C PRO A 377 2.98 13.53 35.67
N CYS A 378 3.81 13.84 36.65
CA CYS A 378 3.78 13.22 37.98
C CYS A 378 2.36 13.37 38.53
N GLY A 379 1.65 12.26 38.74
CA GLY A 379 0.29 12.27 39.30
C GLY A 379 -0.80 11.68 38.42
N LEU A 380 -0.60 11.57 37.11
CA LEU A 380 -1.65 11.05 36.20
C LEU A 380 -1.98 9.57 36.48
N VAL A 381 -0.95 8.78 36.82
CA VAL A 381 -1.13 7.37 37.24
C VAL A 381 -1.81 7.26 38.60
N GLN A 382 -1.56 8.21 39.52
CA GLN A 382 -2.21 8.22 40.84
C GLN A 382 -3.67 8.63 40.74
N GLN A 383 -4.01 9.54 39.83
CA GLN A 383 -5.39 9.91 39.53
C GLN A 383 -6.16 8.76 38.88
N ALA A 384 -5.58 8.08 37.89
CA ALA A 384 -6.20 6.90 37.27
C ALA A 384 -6.41 5.76 38.28
N ARG A 385 -5.45 5.56 39.20
CA ARG A 385 -5.56 4.58 40.27
C ARG A 385 -6.66 4.93 41.29
N ALA A 386 -6.78 6.20 41.67
CA ALA A 386 -7.83 6.66 42.59
C ALA A 386 -9.25 6.44 42.02
N VAL A 387 -9.42 6.62 40.70
CA VAL A 387 -10.68 6.32 40.01
C VAL A 387 -11.01 4.82 40.09
N PHE A 388 -10.02 3.94 39.86
CA PHE A 388 -10.25 2.50 39.95
C PHE A 388 -10.52 2.01 41.37
N GLU A 389 -9.84 2.55 42.37
CA GLU A 389 -10.03 2.17 43.78
C GLU A 389 -11.36 2.68 44.37
N GLN A 390 -11.94 3.76 43.82
CA GLN A 390 -13.27 4.24 44.22
C GLN A 390 -14.41 3.27 43.83
N HIS A 391 -14.21 2.38 42.86
CA HIS A 391 -15.24 1.46 42.38
C HIS A 391 -15.14 0.03 42.94
N THR A 392 -14.19 -0.27 43.84
CA THR A 392 -14.07 -1.61 44.45
C THR A 392 -15.02 -1.89 45.63
N ALA A 393 -16.04 -1.06 45.86
CA ALA A 393 -17.13 -1.43 46.77
C ALA A 393 -18.04 -2.48 46.10
N ILE A 394 -17.62 -3.74 46.19
CA ILE A 394 -18.44 -4.91 45.83
C ILE A 394 -19.74 -4.83 46.65
N PRO A 395 -20.93 -4.78 46.03
CA PRO A 395 -22.19 -4.79 46.76
C PRO A 395 -22.31 -6.06 47.62
N ASN A 396 -22.62 -5.87 48.90
CA ASN A 396 -22.69 -6.89 49.97
C ASN A 396 -23.82 -7.94 49.81
N TRP A 397 -24.30 -8.21 48.60
CA TRP A 397 -25.46 -9.08 48.34
C TRP A 397 -25.11 -10.58 48.28
N PHE A 398 -23.83 -10.96 48.45
CA PHE A 398 -23.39 -12.37 48.39
C PHE A 398 -23.20 -13.07 49.75
N MET A 399 -23.61 -12.48 50.88
CA MET A 399 -23.46 -13.10 52.21
C MET A 399 -24.78 -13.34 52.97
N GLN A 400 -25.76 -13.99 52.33
CA GLN A 400 -26.83 -14.70 53.05
C GLN A 400 -27.05 -16.10 52.47
N GLN A 401 -26.37 -17.08 53.06
CA GLN A 401 -26.85 -18.46 53.21
C GLN A 401 -26.55 -18.93 54.63
#